data_AF-A0A259LX54-F1
#
_entry.id   AF-A0A259LX54-F1
#
_cell.length_a   1.000
_cell.length_b   1.000
_cell.length_c   1.000
_cell.angle_alpha   90.00
_cell.angle_beta   90.00
_cell.angle_gamma   90.00
#
_symmetry.space_group_name_H-M   'P 1'
#
loop_
_entity.id
_entity.type
_entity.pdbx_description
1 polymer ?
#
loop_
_entity_poly.entity_id
_entity_poly.type
_entity_poly.pdbx_seq_one_letter_code
_entity_poly.pdbx_strand_id
1 'polypeptide(L)'
;MENFVIFMYSDKVACRQDLAVLRKDLILKILSEAQILFGVQLGLDFTGCSPNVALAMIEDCIDTRFNAVSDLGVPSEKQIALASKFGRDISVLSKRVGSAVIEDIMQKLNEEAISQQSLSPGDSVYNKHDATRRTYVISSIKEDGTVYFRGGNGAKAWARSLVRIS
;
A
#
# COMPACT_ATOMS: atom_id res chain seq x y z
N MET A 1 27.45 36.96 11.79
CA MET A 1 28.39 35.88 11.42
C MET A 1 27.58 34.61 11.41
N GLU A 2 26.98 34.28 10.26
CA GLU A 2 26.22 33.06 10.04
C GLU A 2 27.09 32.14 9.18
N ASN A 3 27.40 30.95 9.70
CA ASN A 3 28.14 29.93 8.98
C ASN A 3 27.17 29.15 8.07
N PHE A 4 27.23 29.46 6.78
CA PHE A 4 26.70 28.61 5.72
C PHE A 4 27.63 27.40 5.55
N VAL A 5 27.15 26.19 5.89
CA VAL A 5 27.83 24.94 5.52
C VAL A 5 27.17 24.41 4.25
N ILE A 6 27.85 24.60 3.12
CA ILE A 6 27.53 23.99 1.84
C ILE A 6 28.12 22.58 1.85
N PHE A 7 27.28 21.54 1.93
CA PHE A 7 27.70 20.19 1.59
C PHE A 7 27.48 19.97 0.09
N MET A 8 28.56 20.08 -0.68
CA MET A 8 28.65 19.51 -2.02
C MET A 8 28.82 18.00 -1.90
N TYR A 9 27.82 17.22 -2.32
CA TYR A 9 28.02 15.81 -2.61
C TYR A 9 28.21 15.61 -4.11
N SER A 10 29.44 15.22 -4.44
CA SER A 10 29.93 14.81 -5.75
C SER A 10 29.27 13.53 -6.23
N ASP A 11 29.10 13.45 -7.55
CA ASP A 11 28.48 12.38 -8.33
C ASP A 11 28.95 10.95 -8.02
N LYS A 12 27.96 10.03 -7.96
CA LYS A 12 27.85 8.74 -8.70
C LYS A 12 27.17 7.64 -7.87
N VAL A 13 25.83 7.61 -7.90
CA VAL A 13 25.08 6.37 -8.15
C VAL A 13 23.89 6.73 -9.02
N ALA A 14 23.97 6.33 -10.28
CA ALA A 14 22.85 6.40 -11.20
C ALA A 14 21.75 5.45 -10.72
N CYS A 15 20.68 5.98 -10.11
CA CYS A 15 19.36 5.41 -10.26
C CYS A 15 18.43 6.57 -10.61
N ARG A 16 17.95 6.53 -11.84
CA ARG A 16 17.34 7.63 -12.58
C ARG A 16 16.08 8.13 -11.89
N GLN A 17 15.89 9.45 -12.01
CA GLN A 17 14.59 10.10 -11.98
C GLN A 17 13.55 9.31 -12.80
N ASP A 18 12.75 8.47 -12.17
CA ASP A 18 11.50 7.92 -12.76
C ASP A 18 10.41 7.61 -11.71
N LEU A 19 10.54 8.09 -10.46
CA LEU A 19 9.48 8.01 -9.44
C LEU A 19 8.61 9.27 -9.35
N ALA A 20 8.84 10.26 -10.22
CA ALA A 20 8.11 11.54 -10.20
C ALA A 20 6.74 11.50 -10.89
N VAL A 21 6.24 10.33 -11.33
CA VAL A 21 4.87 10.17 -11.87
C VAL A 21 3.99 9.42 -10.86
N LEU A 22 4.10 9.81 -9.59
CA LEU A 22 3.13 9.39 -8.59
C LEU A 22 1.93 10.30 -8.68
N ARG A 23 0.85 9.83 -9.34
CA ARG A 23 -0.47 10.43 -9.15
C ARG A 23 -0.70 10.57 -7.64
N LYS A 24 -0.93 11.81 -7.18
CA LYS A 24 -1.25 12.15 -5.77
C LYS A 24 -2.37 11.31 -5.17
N ASP A 25 -3.15 10.63 -6.02
CA ASP A 25 -4.38 9.96 -5.64
C ASP A 25 -4.18 8.56 -5.01
N LEU A 26 -2.96 8.01 -5.03
CA LEU A 26 -2.67 6.64 -4.57
C LEU A 26 -1.82 6.54 -3.29
N ILE A 27 -1.71 7.61 -2.48
CA ILE A 27 -1.00 7.56 -1.20
C ILE A 27 -2.03 7.60 -0.06
N LEU A 28 -2.19 6.47 0.63
CA LEU A 28 -3.13 6.31 1.75
C LEU A 28 -2.72 7.11 2.99
N LYS A 29 -1.41 7.23 3.22
CA LYS A 29 -0.82 8.04 4.27
C LYS A 29 0.58 8.46 3.86
N ILE A 30 0.90 9.74 4.04
CA ILE A 30 2.22 10.29 3.75
C ILE A 30 3.09 10.12 5.00
N LEU A 31 4.37 9.82 4.79
CA LEU A 31 5.36 9.74 5.85
C LEU A 31 5.61 11.11 6.48
N SER A 32 5.87 11.13 7.79
CA SER A 32 6.32 12.35 8.47
C SER A 32 7.77 12.69 8.09
N GLU A 33 8.17 13.96 8.28
CA GLU A 33 9.56 14.38 8.07
C GLU A 33 10.55 13.53 8.87
N ALA A 34 10.20 13.18 10.11
CA ALA A 34 11.03 12.29 10.94
C ALA A 34 11.22 10.90 10.32
N GLN A 35 10.17 10.33 9.70
CA GLN A 35 10.26 9.04 9.01
C GLN A 35 11.10 9.12 7.73
N ILE A 36 10.99 10.23 6.98
CA ILE A 36 11.82 10.48 5.80
C ILE A 36 13.29 10.60 6.20
N LEU A 37 13.60 11.39 7.25
CA LEU A 37 14.96 11.55 7.77
C LEU A 37 15.55 10.23 8.25
N PHE A 38 14.75 9.38 8.90
CA PHE A 38 15.17 8.03 9.29
C PHE A 38 15.55 7.17 8.07
N GLY A 39 14.76 7.23 6.99
CA GLY A 39 15.10 6.56 5.73
C GLY A 39 16.45 7.02 5.17
N VAL A 40 16.69 8.33 5.15
CA VAL A 40 17.96 8.91 4.70
C VAL A 40 19.14 8.39 5.53
N GLN A 41 18.99 8.26 6.85
CA GLN A 41 20.03 7.69 7.72
C GLN A 41 20.35 6.22 7.37
N LEU A 42 19.36 5.48 6.86
CA LEU A 42 19.54 4.12 6.36
C LEU A 42 19.99 4.08 4.89
N GLY A 43 20.17 5.23 4.22
CA GLY A 43 20.46 5.29 2.79
C GLY A 43 19.30 4.76 1.93
N LEU A 44 18.06 4.95 2.39
CA LEU A 44 16.83 4.62 1.69
C LEU A 44 16.11 5.90 1.26
N ASP A 45 15.53 5.89 0.07
CA ASP A 45 14.64 6.96 -0.40
C ASP A 45 13.18 6.56 -0.20
N PHE A 46 12.46 7.30 0.63
CA PHE A 46 11.04 7.08 0.89
C PHE A 46 10.13 8.07 0.17
N THR A 47 10.65 8.83 -0.79
CA THR A 47 9.87 9.83 -1.53
C THR A 47 8.66 9.17 -2.20
N GLY A 48 7.46 9.57 -1.78
CA GLY A 48 6.21 9.05 -2.34
C GLY A 48 5.83 7.63 -1.88
N CYS A 49 6.55 7.07 -0.90
CA CYS A 49 6.20 5.82 -0.24
C CYS A 49 5.10 6.03 0.80
N SER A 50 4.29 4.99 0.99
CA SER A 50 3.45 4.85 2.17
C SER A 50 4.27 4.34 3.37
N PRO A 51 3.75 4.41 4.60
CA PRO A 51 4.32 3.72 5.76
C PRO A 51 4.58 2.23 5.53
N ASN A 52 3.67 1.52 4.84
CA ASN A 52 3.80 0.09 4.60
C ASN A 52 4.99 -0.21 3.68
N VAL A 53 5.11 0.55 2.59
CA VAL A 53 6.22 0.42 1.64
C VAL A 53 7.54 0.78 2.28
N ALA A 54 7.59 1.89 3.05
CA ALA A 54 8.81 2.31 3.73
C ALA A 54 9.27 1.28 4.77
N LEU A 55 8.34 0.69 5.54
CA LEU A 55 8.66 -0.38 6.48
C LEU A 55 9.21 -1.62 5.77
N ALA A 56 8.59 -2.04 4.66
CA ALA A 56 9.11 -3.14 3.85
C ALA A 56 10.53 -2.88 3.34
N MET A 57 10.83 -1.65 2.92
CA MET A 57 12.18 -1.25 2.50
C MET A 57 13.20 -1.27 3.65
N ILE A 58 12.79 -0.90 4.87
CA ILE A 58 13.62 -1.00 6.07
C ILE A 58 13.94 -2.46 6.37
N GLU A 59 12.94 -3.35 6.32
CA GLU A 59 13.14 -4.77 6.54
C GLU A 59 14.07 -5.39 5.50
N ASP A 60 13.91 -5.05 4.22
CA ASP A 60 14.86 -5.44 3.16
C ASP A 60 16.28 -4.95 3.43
N CYS A 61 16.42 -3.71 3.91
CA CYS A 61 17.71 -3.13 4.26
C CYS A 61 18.37 -3.88 5.43
N ILE A 62 17.59 -4.27 6.44
CA ILE A 62 18.07 -5.09 7.56
C ILE A 62 18.50 -6.47 7.03
N ASP A 63 17.68 -7.12 6.23
CA ASP A 63 17.99 -8.46 5.73
C ASP A 63 19.26 -8.47 4.87
N THR A 64 19.41 -7.49 3.99
CA THR A 64 20.57 -7.40 3.09
C THR A 64 21.85 -6.97 3.81
N ARG A 65 21.79 -5.96 4.68
CA ARG A 65 22.99 -5.38 5.30
C ARG A 65 23.38 -6.02 6.63
N PHE A 66 22.42 -6.51 7.40
CA PHE A 66 22.66 -7.10 8.72
C PHE A 66 22.62 -8.63 8.66
N ASN A 67 21.59 -9.22 8.03
CA ASN A 67 21.45 -10.68 7.95
C ASN A 67 22.18 -11.31 6.75
N ALA A 68 22.76 -10.50 5.86
CA ALA A 68 23.46 -10.94 4.64
C ALA A 68 22.60 -11.83 3.72
N VAL A 69 21.29 -11.59 3.69
CA VAL A 69 20.37 -12.26 2.75
C VAL A 69 20.59 -11.69 1.36
N SER A 70 20.96 -12.55 0.40
CA SER A 70 21.26 -12.15 -0.97
C SER A 70 20.06 -12.21 -1.92
N ASP A 71 19.02 -12.95 -1.58
CA ASP A 71 17.81 -13.11 -2.39
C ASP A 71 16.55 -12.84 -1.55
N LEU A 72 15.88 -11.74 -1.86
CA LEU A 72 14.60 -11.35 -1.24
C LEU A 72 13.39 -11.79 -2.09
N GLY A 73 13.66 -12.48 -3.20
CA GLY A 73 12.68 -12.84 -4.21
C GLY A 73 12.11 -11.63 -4.95
N VAL A 74 11.28 -11.91 -5.94
CA VAL A 74 10.59 -10.91 -6.75
C VAL A 74 9.07 -11.03 -6.62
N PRO A 75 8.31 -9.96 -6.86
CA PRO A 75 6.86 -10.01 -6.95
C PRO A 75 6.40 -10.98 -8.04
N SER A 76 5.25 -11.62 -7.81
CA SER A 76 4.66 -12.51 -8.81
C SER A 76 4.19 -11.73 -10.05
N GLU A 77 4.11 -12.40 -11.20
CA GLU A 77 3.59 -11.82 -12.45
C GLU A 77 2.19 -11.22 -12.27
N LYS A 78 1.34 -11.85 -11.44
CA LYS A 78 0.00 -11.35 -11.12
C LYS A 78 0.06 -10.02 -10.36
N GLN A 79 0.99 -9.88 -9.42
CA GLN A 79 1.20 -8.63 -8.69
C GLN A 79 1.74 -7.55 -9.62
N ILE A 80 2.74 -7.87 -10.45
CA ILE A 80 3.31 -6.93 -11.44
C ILE A 80 2.22 -6.43 -12.40
N ALA A 81 1.44 -7.35 -12.98
CA ALA A 81 0.35 -7.00 -13.88
C ALA A 81 -0.75 -6.17 -13.21
N LEU A 82 -1.03 -6.43 -11.93
CA LEU A 82 -1.98 -5.63 -11.17
C LEU A 82 -1.44 -4.23 -10.90
N ALA A 83 -0.23 -4.10 -10.37
CA ALA A 83 0.40 -2.81 -10.07
C ALA A 83 0.52 -1.93 -11.32
N SER A 84 0.83 -2.53 -12.47
CA SER A 84 0.90 -1.84 -13.76
C SER A 84 -0.42 -1.15 -14.14
N LYS A 85 -1.58 -1.75 -13.81
CA LYS A 85 -2.90 -1.11 -14.03
C LYS A 85 -3.09 0.17 -13.21
N PHE A 86 -2.34 0.32 -12.12
CA PHE A 86 -2.32 1.51 -11.26
C PHE A 86 -1.12 2.42 -11.55
N GLY A 87 -0.42 2.21 -12.68
CA GLY A 87 0.73 3.02 -13.08
C GLY A 87 1.96 2.83 -12.19
N ARG A 88 2.07 1.68 -11.50
CA ARG A 88 3.21 1.32 -10.66
C ARG A 88 4.00 0.19 -11.32
N ASP A 89 5.30 0.40 -11.51
CA ASP A 89 6.22 -0.69 -11.82
C ASP A 89 6.83 -1.23 -10.52
N ILE A 90 6.60 -2.52 -10.25
CA ILE A 90 7.17 -3.23 -9.10
C ILE A 90 8.09 -4.38 -9.53
N SER A 91 8.39 -4.50 -10.82
CA SER A 91 9.15 -5.64 -11.37
C SER A 91 10.59 -5.73 -10.86
N VAL A 92 11.16 -4.60 -10.47
CA VAL A 92 12.52 -4.47 -9.93
C VAL A 92 12.58 -4.41 -8.41
N LEU A 93 11.42 -4.47 -7.74
CA LEU A 93 11.34 -4.43 -6.28
C LEU A 93 11.51 -5.83 -5.70
N SER A 94 11.81 -5.92 -4.41
CA SER A 94 11.74 -7.20 -3.70
C SER A 94 10.29 -7.70 -3.62
N LYS A 95 10.13 -9.00 -3.39
CA LYS A 95 8.83 -9.60 -3.13
C LYS A 95 8.08 -8.91 -1.99
N ARG A 96 8.78 -8.53 -0.92
CA ARG A 96 8.21 -7.88 0.26
C ARG A 96 7.69 -6.49 -0.07
N VAL A 97 8.52 -5.64 -0.68
CA VAL A 97 8.15 -4.28 -1.08
C VAL A 97 7.03 -4.30 -2.11
N GLY A 98 7.11 -5.16 -3.12
CA GLY A 98 6.03 -5.32 -4.09
C GLY A 98 4.71 -5.78 -3.47
N SER A 99 4.75 -6.62 -2.42
CA SER A 99 3.54 -7.01 -1.69
C SER A 99 2.94 -5.83 -0.92
N ALA A 100 3.76 -5.01 -0.26
CA ALA A 100 3.31 -3.80 0.42
C ALA A 100 2.65 -2.80 -0.55
N VAL A 101 3.21 -2.62 -1.76
CA VAL A 101 2.58 -1.77 -2.80
C VAL A 101 1.20 -2.31 -3.20
N ILE A 102 1.05 -3.64 -3.30
CA ILE A 102 -0.23 -4.26 -3.65
C ILE A 102 -1.25 -4.11 -2.52
N GLU A 103 -0.82 -4.22 -1.27
CA GLU A 103 -1.68 -3.98 -0.11
C GLU A 103 -2.21 -2.55 -0.11
N ASP A 104 -1.37 -1.55 -0.39
CA ASP A 104 -1.79 -0.15 -0.53
C ASP A 104 -2.82 0.03 -1.65
N ILE A 105 -2.58 -0.58 -2.82
CA ILE A 105 -3.55 -0.57 -3.93
C ILE A 105 -4.89 -1.17 -3.48
N MET A 106 -4.85 -2.31 -2.79
CA MET A 106 -6.06 -3.01 -2.34
C MET A 106 -6.84 -2.23 -1.28
N GLN A 107 -6.14 -1.59 -0.34
CA GLN A 107 -6.77 -0.74 0.66
C GLN A 107 -7.42 0.47 0.00
N LYS A 108 -6.74 1.13 -0.96
CA LYS A 108 -7.33 2.25 -1.70
C LYS A 108 -8.62 1.86 -2.42
N LEU A 109 -8.63 0.71 -3.09
CA LEU A 109 -9.84 0.18 -3.73
C LEU A 109 -10.97 -0.11 -2.74
N ASN A 110 -10.64 -0.51 -1.50
CA ASN A 110 -11.65 -0.70 -0.47
C ASN A 110 -12.22 0.65 -0.01
N GLU A 111 -11.39 1.65 0.22
CA GLU A 111 -11.82 3.01 0.61
C GLU A 111 -12.70 3.65 -0.46
N GLU A 112 -12.30 3.52 -1.74
CA GLU A 112 -13.09 3.97 -2.88
C GLU A 112 -14.45 3.29 -2.93
N ALA A 113 -14.51 1.97 -2.71
CA ALA A 113 -15.76 1.23 -2.69
C ALA A 113 -16.69 1.65 -1.53
N ILE A 114 -16.12 1.91 -0.34
CA ILE A 114 -16.86 2.44 0.82
C ILE A 114 -17.46 3.80 0.47
N SER A 115 -16.64 4.70 -0.09
CA SER A 115 -17.07 6.06 -0.45
C SER A 115 -18.13 6.04 -1.55
N GLN A 116 -17.89 5.34 -2.66
CA GLN A 116 -18.78 5.30 -3.82
C GLN A 116 -20.17 4.75 -3.50
N GLN A 117 -20.25 3.75 -2.63
CA GLN A 117 -21.51 3.13 -2.22
C GLN A 117 -22.08 3.71 -0.93
N SER A 118 -21.35 4.66 -0.31
CA SER A 118 -21.65 5.21 1.01
C SER A 118 -21.93 4.10 2.03
N LEU A 119 -21.06 3.08 2.06
CA LEU A 119 -21.24 1.92 2.93
C LEU A 119 -21.15 2.33 4.40
N SER A 120 -22.13 1.89 5.18
CA SER A 120 -22.22 2.19 6.61
C SER A 120 -22.78 1.00 7.39
N PRO A 121 -22.49 0.91 8.71
CA PRO A 121 -23.16 -0.04 9.58
C PRO A 121 -24.69 0.06 9.48
N GLY A 122 -25.35 -1.08 9.27
CA GLY A 122 -26.79 -1.16 9.04
C GLY A 122 -27.19 -1.36 7.59
N ASP A 123 -26.31 -1.06 6.63
CA ASP A 123 -26.61 -1.26 5.21
C ASP A 123 -26.70 -2.74 4.85
N SER A 124 -27.63 -3.06 3.95
CA SER A 124 -27.73 -4.38 3.33
C SER A 124 -26.81 -4.46 2.12
N VAL A 125 -26.05 -5.53 2.02
CA VAL A 125 -25.08 -5.78 0.95
C VAL A 125 -25.13 -7.23 0.50
N TYR A 126 -24.63 -7.51 -0.70
CA TYR A 126 -24.23 -8.86 -1.10
C TYR A 126 -22.79 -8.87 -1.62
N ASN A 127 -22.15 -10.03 -1.58
CA ASN A 127 -20.82 -10.21 -2.16
C ASN A 127 -20.95 -10.55 -3.66
N LYS A 128 -20.34 -9.73 -4.54
CA LYS A 128 -20.44 -9.92 -6.00
C LYS A 128 -19.76 -11.19 -6.50
N HIS A 129 -18.91 -11.81 -5.68
CA HIS A 129 -18.26 -13.09 -5.97
C HIS A 129 -18.99 -14.29 -5.37
N ASP A 130 -20.03 -14.07 -4.56
CA ASP A 130 -20.89 -15.13 -4.04
C ASP A 130 -22.01 -15.41 -5.04
N ALA A 131 -22.01 -16.62 -5.61
CA ALA A 131 -23.02 -17.05 -6.58
C ALA A 131 -24.43 -17.05 -6.00
N THR A 132 -24.58 -17.26 -4.69
CA THR A 132 -25.89 -17.26 -4.02
C THR A 132 -26.44 -15.86 -3.80
N ARG A 133 -25.60 -14.82 -3.97
CA ARG A 133 -25.90 -13.40 -3.68
C ARG A 133 -26.63 -13.22 -2.35
N ARG A 134 -26.22 -13.97 -1.33
CA ARG A 134 -26.81 -13.87 -0.01
C ARG A 134 -26.71 -12.43 0.49
N THR A 135 -27.81 -11.95 1.07
CA THR A 135 -27.84 -10.63 1.70
C THR A 135 -27.23 -10.70 3.09
N TYR A 136 -26.38 -9.73 3.38
CA TYR A 136 -25.74 -9.50 4.66
C TYR A 136 -26.03 -8.08 5.13
N VAL A 137 -26.09 -7.86 6.44
CA VAL A 137 -26.17 -6.53 7.03
C VAL A 137 -24.82 -6.16 7.61
N ILE A 138 -24.29 -4.99 7.27
CA ILE A 138 -23.01 -4.50 7.79
C ILE A 138 -23.13 -4.25 9.30
N SER A 139 -22.20 -4.81 10.08
CA SER A 139 -22.07 -4.52 11.51
C SER A 139 -21.01 -3.46 11.81
N SER A 140 -19.86 -3.54 11.14
CA SER A 140 -18.77 -2.58 11.29
C SER A 140 -17.86 -2.63 10.06
N ILE A 141 -17.13 -1.54 9.83
CA ILE A 141 -16.13 -1.40 8.79
C ILE A 141 -14.82 -0.99 9.48
N LYS A 142 -13.74 -1.72 9.20
CA LYS A 142 -12.40 -1.43 9.73
C LYS A 142 -11.65 -0.46 8.82
N GLU A 143 -10.57 0.14 9.33
CA GLU A 143 -9.75 1.13 8.60
C GLU A 143 -9.13 0.56 7.32
N ASP A 144 -8.78 -0.73 7.30
CA ASP A 144 -8.29 -1.45 6.12
C ASP A 144 -9.37 -1.72 5.06
N GLY A 145 -10.62 -1.34 5.36
CA GLY A 145 -11.80 -1.59 4.54
C GLY A 145 -12.35 -3.02 4.64
N THR A 146 -11.96 -3.78 5.68
CA THR A 146 -12.63 -5.03 6.05
C THR A 146 -14.03 -4.72 6.59
N VAL A 147 -15.05 -5.34 5.99
CA VAL A 147 -16.46 -5.20 6.37
C VAL A 147 -16.92 -6.47 7.08
N TYR A 148 -17.43 -6.31 8.30
CA TYR A 148 -18.00 -7.40 9.11
C TYR A 148 -19.52 -7.41 9.00
N PHE A 149 -20.11 -8.61 9.06
CA PHE A 149 -21.57 -8.80 8.97
C PHE A 149 -22.21 -9.12 10.31
N ARG A 150 -23.43 -8.61 10.53
CA ARG A 150 -24.25 -8.90 11.71
C ARG A 150 -24.72 -10.36 11.68
N GLY A 151 -24.61 -11.06 12.81
CA GLY A 151 -25.04 -12.46 12.95
C GLY A 151 -24.20 -13.47 12.14
N GLY A 152 -23.08 -13.03 11.54
CA GLY A 152 -22.26 -13.86 10.66
C GLY A 152 -21.18 -14.69 11.36
N ASN A 153 -21.13 -14.73 12.70
CA ASN A 153 -20.09 -15.45 13.47
C ASN A 153 -18.65 -15.16 13.01
N GLY A 154 -18.34 -13.89 12.73
CA GLY A 154 -17.04 -13.46 12.21
C GLY A 154 -16.92 -13.41 10.69
N ALA A 155 -18.01 -13.71 9.95
CA ALA A 155 -18.06 -13.51 8.50
C ALA A 155 -17.76 -12.05 8.14
N LYS A 156 -16.85 -11.92 7.17
CA LYS A 156 -16.31 -10.64 6.71
C LYS A 156 -15.97 -10.71 5.23
N ALA A 157 -15.91 -9.56 4.59
CA ALA A 157 -15.45 -9.42 3.22
C ALA A 157 -14.73 -8.08 3.04
N TRP A 158 -13.97 -7.96 1.95
CA TRP A 158 -13.42 -6.68 1.54
C TRP A 158 -14.52 -5.79 0.98
N ALA A 159 -14.51 -4.50 1.31
CA ALA A 159 -15.51 -3.55 0.82
C ALA A 159 -15.61 -3.54 -0.72
N ARG A 160 -14.49 -3.63 -1.43
CA ARG A 160 -14.45 -3.70 -2.90
C ARG A 160 -15.18 -4.91 -3.51
N SER A 161 -15.46 -5.94 -2.71
CA SER A 161 -16.19 -7.14 -3.11
C SER A 161 -17.69 -7.04 -2.87
N LEU A 162 -18.15 -5.98 -2.21
CA LEU A 162 -19.54 -5.80 -1.81
C LEU A 162 -20.29 -4.87 -2.73
N VAL A 163 -21.59 -5.13 -2.85
CA VAL A 163 -22.55 -4.28 -3.54
C VAL A 163 -23.70 -3.98 -2.58
N ARG A 164 -23.95 -2.70 -2.34
CA ARG A 164 -25.08 -2.21 -1.53
C ARG A 164 -26.40 -2.50 -2.21
N ILE A 165 -27.34 -2.96 -1.41
CA ILE A 165 -28.73 -3.15 -1.77
C ILE A 165 -29.45 -1.89 -1.27
N SER A 166 -29.91 -1.08 -2.23
CA SER A 166 -30.70 0.14 -2.00
C SER A 166 -31.99 -0.14 -1.25
#